data_AF-A0A7S3WQ38-F1
#
_entry.id   AF-A0A7S3WQ38-F1
#
_cell.length_a   1.000
_cell.length_b   1.000
_cell.length_c   1.000
_cell.angle_alpha   90.00
_cell.angle_beta   90.00
_cell.angle_gamma   90.00
#
_symmetry.space_group_name_H-M   'P 1'
#
loop_
_entity.id
_entity.type
_entity.pdbx_description
1 polymer ?
#
loop_
_entity_poly.entity_id
_entity_poly.type
_entity_poly.pdbx_seq_one_letter_code
_entity_poly.pdbx_strand_id
1 'polypeptide(L)'
;MQLPAGWFEACFGPLADHSQWHLKRYCPEAAPPHATTADGRRVMLPVHSDPSLLSLVLHDAPGRQPGGLGLECMVGGAAGGAAAAWEPVAEHGHGVATVLVGALLDRITGGRYRAARHRVVAEPSAHASAARVAATFFFRPAPAALLRR
;
A
#
# COMPACT_ATOMS: atom_id res chain seq x y z
N MET A 1 -4.17 -20.77 0.44
CA MET A 1 -3.04 -21.69 0.18
C MET A 1 -2.87 -22.55 1.42
N GLN A 2 -2.57 -23.83 1.30
CA GLN A 2 -2.22 -24.65 2.47
C GLN A 2 -0.70 -24.77 2.49
N LEU A 3 -0.06 -23.95 3.33
CA LEU A 3 1.37 -23.96 3.54
C LEU A 3 1.67 -24.43 4.97
N PRO A 4 2.79 -25.14 5.21
CA PRO A 4 3.27 -25.39 6.55
C PRO A 4 3.47 -24.09 7.33
N ALA A 5 3.31 -24.14 8.66
CA ALA A 5 3.69 -23.01 9.51
C ALA A 5 5.18 -22.68 9.32
N GLY A 6 5.51 -21.38 9.30
CA GLY A 6 6.89 -20.91 9.09
C GLY A 6 7.42 -21.05 7.67
N TRP A 7 6.57 -21.42 6.69
CA TRP A 7 7.01 -21.58 5.30
C TRP A 7 7.62 -20.30 4.73
N PHE A 8 7.07 -19.13 5.05
CA PHE A 8 7.61 -17.85 4.57
C PHE A 8 9.02 -17.63 5.10
N GLU A 9 9.26 -17.80 6.39
CA GLU A 9 10.56 -17.62 7.02
C GLU A 9 11.57 -18.68 6.56
N ALA A 10 11.13 -19.92 6.33
CA ALA A 10 11.97 -20.98 5.79
C ALA A 10 12.43 -20.68 4.35
N CYS A 11 11.56 -20.09 3.52
CA CYS A 11 11.89 -19.77 2.13
C CYS A 11 12.58 -18.41 1.96
N PHE A 12 12.25 -17.45 2.82
CA PHE A 12 12.63 -16.05 2.65
C PHE A 12 13.56 -15.54 3.76
N GLY A 13 13.96 -16.38 4.71
CA GLY A 13 14.71 -15.97 5.88
C GLY A 13 13.84 -15.22 6.91
N PRO A 14 14.42 -14.84 8.07
CA PRO A 14 13.69 -14.12 9.10
C PRO A 14 13.21 -12.76 8.58
N LEU A 15 11.90 -12.62 8.35
CA LEU A 15 11.35 -11.40 7.76
C LEU A 15 11.62 -10.16 8.62
N ALA A 16 11.66 -10.31 9.95
CA ALA A 16 11.91 -9.23 10.89
C ALA A 16 13.26 -8.52 10.62
N ASP A 17 14.28 -9.24 10.18
CA ASP A 17 15.64 -8.72 9.99
C ASP A 17 15.81 -7.94 8.67
N HIS A 18 14.85 -8.05 7.76
CA HIS A 18 14.95 -7.52 6.40
C HIS A 18 13.78 -6.60 6.02
N SER A 19 12.78 -6.55 6.89
CA SER A 19 11.68 -5.61 6.81
C SER A 19 12.15 -4.20 7.12
N GLN A 20 11.41 -3.21 6.62
CA GLN A 20 11.79 -1.81 6.79
C GLN A 20 10.58 -0.92 7.00
N TRP A 21 10.79 0.19 7.72
CA TRP A 21 9.83 1.26 7.86
C TRP A 21 10.14 2.39 6.88
N HIS A 22 9.14 2.87 6.16
CA HIS A 22 9.17 4.19 5.54
C HIS A 22 8.21 5.11 6.27
N LEU A 23 8.73 6.22 6.78
CA LEU A 23 7.92 7.30 7.32
C LEU A 23 7.80 8.39 6.27
N LYS A 24 6.56 8.75 5.91
CA LYS A 24 6.28 9.78 4.90
C LYS A 24 5.42 10.87 5.52
N ARG A 25 5.89 12.10 5.41
CA ARG A 25 5.09 13.30 5.67
C ARG A 25 4.55 13.83 4.35
N TYR A 26 3.25 13.79 4.18
CA TYR A 26 2.55 14.34 3.02
C TYR A 26 2.15 15.78 3.30
N CYS A 27 2.59 16.71 2.46
CA CYS A 27 2.28 18.13 2.53
C CYS A 27 1.50 18.53 1.27
N PRO A 28 0.15 18.53 1.31
CA PRO A 28 -0.68 18.79 0.12
C PRO A 28 -0.41 20.13 -0.56
N GLU A 29 -0.01 21.15 0.20
CA GLU A 29 0.38 22.47 -0.29
C GLU A 29 1.68 22.45 -1.12
N ALA A 30 2.57 21.49 -0.85
CA ALA A 30 3.84 21.33 -1.55
C ALA A 30 3.75 20.45 -2.80
N ALA A 31 2.57 19.86 -3.07
CA ALA A 31 2.38 18.99 -4.22
C ALA A 31 2.44 19.80 -5.53
N PRO A 32 3.31 19.46 -6.50
CA PRO A 32 3.47 20.23 -7.72
C PRO A 32 2.14 20.33 -8.51
N PRO A 33 1.81 21.49 -9.11
CA PRO A 33 0.55 21.65 -9.86
C PRO A 33 0.41 20.67 -11.03
N HIS A 34 1.53 20.28 -11.64
CA HIS A 34 1.57 19.36 -12.76
C HIS A 34 1.50 17.87 -12.34
N ALA A 35 1.63 17.56 -11.05
CA ALA A 35 1.49 16.20 -10.55
C ALA A 35 0.00 15.84 -10.42
N THR A 36 -0.67 15.65 -11.55
CA THR A 36 -2.11 15.39 -11.62
C THR A 36 -2.38 14.05 -12.30
N THR A 37 -3.31 13.26 -11.77
CA THR A 37 -3.76 11.99 -12.35
C THR A 37 -4.65 12.20 -13.58
N ALA A 38 -4.89 11.14 -14.35
CA ALA A 38 -5.82 11.18 -15.48
C ALA A 38 -7.26 11.56 -15.08
N ASP A 39 -7.66 11.27 -13.83
CA ASP A 39 -8.95 11.67 -13.24
C ASP A 39 -8.90 13.03 -12.52
N GLY A 40 -7.87 13.85 -12.78
CA GLY A 40 -7.82 15.25 -12.34
C GLY A 40 -7.43 15.45 -10.87
N ARG A 41 -7.02 14.40 -10.15
CA ARG A 41 -6.59 14.51 -8.75
C ARG A 41 -5.12 14.87 -8.64
N ARG A 42 -4.76 15.74 -7.69
CA ARG A 42 -3.36 16.03 -7.39
C ARG A 42 -2.70 14.83 -6.69
N VAL A 43 -1.63 14.32 -7.29
CA VAL A 43 -0.83 13.18 -6.82
C VAL A 43 0.23 13.64 -5.84
N MET A 44 0.36 12.92 -4.73
CA MET A 44 1.49 13.04 -3.81
C MET A 44 2.36 11.78 -3.76
N LEU A 45 1.79 10.63 -4.12
CA LEU A 45 2.54 9.42 -4.41
C LEU A 45 1.96 8.77 -5.67
N PRO A 46 2.75 8.65 -6.76
CA PRO A 46 2.29 8.04 -8.00
C PRO A 46 1.81 6.60 -7.84
N VAL A 47 1.11 6.12 -8.85
CA VAL A 47 0.62 4.73 -8.91
C VAL A 47 1.79 3.75 -8.88
N HIS A 48 1.76 2.81 -7.96
CA HIS A 48 2.73 1.73 -7.86
C HIS A 48 2.15 0.53 -7.10
N SER A 49 2.93 -0.55 -7.03
CA SER A 49 2.73 -1.65 -6.10
C SER A 49 4.01 -1.84 -5.30
N ASP A 50 3.89 -2.25 -4.04
CA ASP A 50 5.05 -2.33 -3.16
C ASP A 50 5.94 -3.54 -3.49
N PRO A 51 7.28 -3.39 -3.45
CA PRO A 51 8.23 -4.50 -3.62
C PRO A 51 8.36 -5.31 -2.31
N SER A 52 7.24 -5.82 -1.80
CA SER A 52 7.12 -6.56 -0.53
C SER A 52 6.31 -7.85 -0.72
N LEU A 53 6.31 -8.71 0.31
CA LEU A 53 5.30 -9.77 0.45
C LEU A 53 3.96 -9.13 0.83
N LEU A 54 3.99 -8.34 1.90
CA LEU A 54 2.89 -7.56 2.42
C LEU A 54 3.43 -6.20 2.86
N SER A 55 2.59 -5.19 2.84
CA SER A 55 2.87 -3.91 3.47
C SER A 55 1.76 -3.56 4.47
N LEU A 56 2.14 -2.96 5.59
CA LEU A 56 1.21 -2.39 6.57
C LEU A 56 1.32 -0.88 6.50
N VAL A 57 0.21 -0.18 6.27
CA VAL A 57 0.15 1.29 6.30
C VAL A 57 -0.59 1.72 7.56
N LEU A 58 0.07 2.57 8.36
CA LEU A 58 -0.45 3.20 9.56
C LEU A 58 -0.52 4.71 9.31
N HIS A 59 -1.67 5.30 9.59
CA HIS A 59 -1.84 6.75 9.53
C HIS A 59 -1.74 7.34 10.92
N ASP A 60 -1.01 8.44 11.05
CA ASP A 60 -0.95 9.21 12.28
C ASP A 60 -2.23 10.05 12.45
N ALA A 61 -3.27 9.41 12.99
CA ALA A 61 -4.53 10.04 13.33
C ALA A 61 -5.17 9.29 14.51
N PRO A 62 -5.62 9.97 15.59
CA PRO A 62 -6.22 9.31 16.74
C PRO A 62 -7.46 8.47 16.39
N GLY A 63 -7.57 7.29 17.00
CA GLY A 63 -8.74 6.42 16.89
C GLY A 63 -8.88 5.72 15.53
N ARG A 64 -10.11 5.36 15.17
CA ARG A 64 -10.50 4.78 13.88
C ARG A 64 -11.45 5.74 13.20
N GLN A 65 -11.12 6.17 11.99
CA GLN A 65 -11.85 7.20 11.25
C GLN A 65 -12.14 6.70 9.83
N PRO A 66 -13.28 7.08 9.23
CA PRO A 66 -13.60 6.69 7.85
C PRO A 66 -12.69 7.39 6.82
N GLY A 67 -12.56 6.79 5.65
CA GLY A 67 -11.72 7.24 4.54
C GLY A 67 -10.25 6.87 4.69
N GLY A 68 -9.46 7.23 3.67
CA GLY A 68 -8.06 6.78 3.56
C GLY A 68 -7.00 7.85 3.68
N LEU A 69 -7.38 9.08 4.06
CA LEU A 69 -6.50 10.25 3.97
C LEU A 69 -5.74 10.29 2.64
N GLY A 70 -6.49 10.20 1.53
CA GLY A 70 -5.95 10.18 0.18
C GLY A 70 -5.25 8.90 -0.29
N LEU A 71 -5.13 7.85 0.53
CA LEU A 71 -4.70 6.53 0.05
C LEU A 71 -5.84 5.87 -0.73
N GLU A 72 -5.57 5.57 -2.01
CA GLU A 72 -6.51 4.90 -2.90
C GLU A 72 -5.89 3.64 -3.50
N CYS A 73 -6.71 2.61 -3.65
CA CYS A 73 -6.35 1.33 -4.26
C CYS A 73 -7.16 1.12 -5.55
N MET A 74 -6.54 0.46 -6.53
CA MET A 74 -7.26 0.03 -7.72
C MET A 74 -8.09 -1.22 -7.39
N VAL A 75 -9.40 -1.14 -7.57
CA VAL A 75 -10.36 -2.23 -7.43
C VAL A 75 -10.92 -2.58 -8.82
N GLY A 76 -11.22 -3.85 -9.08
CA GLY A 76 -11.66 -4.30 -10.41
C GLY A 76 -10.51 -4.46 -11.43
N GLY A 77 -10.85 -4.77 -12.68
CA GLY A 77 -9.85 -5.00 -13.75
C GLY A 77 -9.16 -6.37 -13.74
N ALA A 78 -9.65 -7.33 -12.94
CA ALA A 78 -9.27 -8.74 -13.01
C ALA A 78 -10.28 -9.55 -13.84
N ALA A 79 -9.81 -10.61 -14.50
CA ALA A 79 -10.55 -11.49 -15.43
C ALA A 79 -12.03 -11.67 -15.04
N GLY A 80 -12.92 -10.93 -15.71
CA GLY A 80 -14.34 -10.85 -15.33
C GLY A 80 -15.09 -9.60 -15.82
N GLY A 81 -14.41 -8.61 -16.42
CA GLY A 81 -15.07 -7.53 -17.17
C GLY A 81 -15.53 -6.29 -16.37
N ALA A 82 -15.36 -6.28 -15.05
CA ALA A 82 -15.61 -5.06 -14.26
C ALA A 82 -14.55 -3.98 -14.56
N ALA A 83 -15.00 -2.76 -14.83
CA ALA A 83 -14.12 -1.62 -15.04
C ALA A 83 -13.23 -1.39 -13.80
N ALA A 84 -11.96 -1.10 -14.04
CA ALA A 84 -11.03 -0.78 -12.97
C ALA A 84 -11.33 0.63 -12.42
N ALA A 85 -11.42 0.76 -11.10
CA ALA A 85 -11.73 2.02 -10.42
C ALA A 85 -10.75 2.27 -9.26
N TRP A 86 -10.45 3.55 -9.01
CA TRP A 86 -9.73 3.96 -7.82
C TRP A 86 -10.70 4.15 -6.67
N GLU A 87 -10.52 3.39 -5.60
CA GLU A 87 -11.34 3.49 -4.40
C GLU A 87 -10.48 3.92 -3.21
N PRO A 88 -10.95 4.85 -2.36
CA PRO A 88 -10.27 5.17 -1.13
C PRO A 88 -10.29 3.95 -0.19
N VAL A 89 -9.23 3.77 0.59
CA VAL A 89 -9.31 2.78 1.68
C VAL A 89 -10.39 3.19 2.68
N ALA A 90 -11.12 2.22 3.21
CA ALA A 90 -12.35 2.48 3.94
C ALA A 90 -12.13 3.28 5.23
N GLU A 91 -11.00 3.07 5.90
CA GLU A 91 -10.70 3.63 7.21
C GLU A 91 -9.21 3.87 7.43
N HIS A 92 -8.89 4.75 8.38
CA HIS A 92 -7.54 5.08 8.81
C HIS A 92 -7.48 5.40 10.31
N GLY A 93 -6.26 5.61 10.81
CA GLY A 93 -5.97 6.04 12.18
C GLY A 93 -5.29 4.96 13.03
N HIS A 94 -4.93 5.31 14.26
CA HIS A 94 -4.15 4.45 15.18
C HIS A 94 -4.87 3.16 15.55
N GLY A 95 -6.19 3.08 15.38
CA GLY A 95 -7.00 1.88 15.66
C GLY A 95 -7.09 0.87 14.51
N VAL A 96 -6.48 1.14 13.35
CA VAL A 96 -6.57 0.29 12.16
C VAL A 96 -5.27 0.31 11.36
N ALA A 97 -4.94 -0.81 10.70
CA ALA A 97 -3.85 -0.90 9.75
C ALA A 97 -4.38 -1.34 8.39
N THR A 98 -3.96 -0.67 7.32
CA THR A 98 -4.25 -1.11 5.96
C THR A 98 -3.20 -2.13 5.54
N VAL A 99 -3.63 -3.33 5.16
CA VAL A 99 -2.74 -4.38 4.65
C VAL A 99 -2.80 -4.38 3.12
N LEU A 100 -1.65 -4.19 2.47
CA LEU A 100 -1.51 -4.25 1.02
C LEU A 100 -0.75 -5.51 0.62
N VAL A 101 -1.25 -6.20 -0.41
CA VAL A 101 -0.51 -7.30 -1.04
C VAL A 101 0.61 -6.71 -1.89
N GLY A 102 1.84 -7.13 -1.64
CA GLY A 102 3.00 -6.66 -2.40
C GLY A 102 3.26 -7.52 -3.65
N ALA A 103 4.10 -6.98 -4.54
CA ALA A 103 4.43 -7.58 -5.83
C ALA A 103 5.16 -8.94 -5.72
N LEU A 104 5.86 -9.21 -4.61
CA LEU A 104 6.47 -10.52 -4.41
C LEU A 104 5.41 -11.58 -4.13
N LEU A 105 4.42 -11.30 -3.27
CA LEU A 105 3.38 -12.27 -2.96
C LEU A 105 2.54 -12.59 -4.21
N ASP A 106 2.26 -11.59 -5.04
CA ASP A 106 1.64 -11.78 -6.36
C ASP A 106 2.45 -12.76 -7.21
N ARG A 107 3.75 -12.49 -7.36
CA ARG A 107 4.64 -13.32 -8.18
C ARG A 107 4.71 -14.77 -7.70
N ILE A 108 4.87 -15.02 -6.39
CA ILE A 108 5.01 -16.38 -5.87
C ILE A 108 3.70 -17.16 -5.87
N THR A 109 2.56 -16.46 -5.91
CA THR A 109 1.24 -17.09 -5.95
C THR A 109 0.63 -17.17 -7.35
N GLY A 110 1.38 -16.76 -8.37
CA GLY A 110 0.92 -16.75 -9.76
C GLY A 110 -0.33 -15.90 -9.97
N GLY A 111 -0.45 -14.78 -9.26
CA GLY A 111 -1.61 -13.89 -9.38
C GLY A 111 -2.84 -14.28 -8.55
N ARG A 112 -2.75 -15.32 -7.69
CA ARG A 112 -3.83 -15.66 -6.77
C ARG A 112 -4.07 -14.56 -5.73
N TYR A 113 -3.01 -13.91 -5.25
CA TYR A 113 -3.08 -12.70 -4.43
C TYR A 113 -2.43 -11.57 -5.20
N ARG A 114 -3.23 -10.78 -5.91
CA ARG A 114 -2.71 -9.73 -6.80
C ARG A 114 -2.12 -8.58 -6.01
N ALA A 115 -1.03 -8.02 -6.52
CA ALA A 115 -0.38 -6.87 -5.92
C ALA A 115 -1.33 -5.67 -5.91
N ALA A 116 -1.49 -5.05 -4.74
CA ALA A 116 -2.34 -3.87 -4.57
C ALA A 116 -1.69 -2.67 -5.27
N ARG A 117 -2.23 -2.31 -6.44
CA ARG A 117 -1.90 -1.05 -7.10
C ARG A 117 -2.55 0.07 -6.31
N HIS A 118 -1.75 1.01 -5.84
CA HIS A 118 -2.22 2.10 -4.99
C HIS A 118 -1.52 3.41 -5.33
N ARG A 119 -2.11 4.51 -4.88
CA ARG A 119 -1.61 5.87 -5.03
C ARG A 119 -1.98 6.69 -3.81
N VAL A 120 -1.31 7.83 -3.63
CA VAL A 120 -1.71 8.82 -2.63
C VAL A 120 -2.01 10.14 -3.32
N VAL A 121 -3.19 10.68 -3.05
CA VAL A 121 -3.73 11.90 -3.65
C VAL A 121 -4.04 12.94 -2.57
N ALA A 122 -4.03 14.22 -2.96
CA ALA A 122 -4.48 15.30 -2.08
C ALA A 122 -6.00 15.25 -1.94
N GLU A 123 -6.51 15.29 -0.70
CA GLU A 123 -7.95 15.35 -0.46
C GLU A 123 -8.50 16.74 -0.83
N PRO A 124 -9.76 16.86 -1.28
CA PRO A 124 -10.36 18.17 -1.57
C PRO A 124 -10.85 18.96 -0.34
N SER A 125 -10.96 18.33 0.84
CA SER A 125 -11.68 18.91 1.99
C SER A 125 -10.86 19.94 2.78
N ALA A 126 -11.52 20.75 3.63
CA ALA A 126 -10.87 21.77 4.45
C ALA A 126 -9.84 21.23 5.48
N HIS A 127 -9.85 19.92 5.77
CA HIS A 127 -8.81 19.25 6.57
C HIS A 127 -7.60 18.82 5.73
N ALA A 128 -7.66 19.01 4.40
CA ALA A 128 -6.63 18.58 3.45
C ALA A 128 -5.44 19.52 3.33
N SER A 129 -5.39 20.64 4.05
CA SER A 129 -4.19 21.48 4.13
C SER A 129 -3.20 20.99 5.20
N ALA A 130 -3.67 20.23 6.20
CA ALA A 130 -2.81 19.75 7.26
C ALA A 130 -1.81 18.71 6.72
N ALA A 131 -0.53 18.94 7.00
CA ALA A 131 0.49 17.93 6.78
C ALA A 131 0.14 16.67 7.57
N ARG A 132 0.22 15.50 6.93
CA ARG A 132 -0.11 14.22 7.55
C ARG A 132 1.04 13.25 7.46
N VAL A 133 1.14 12.37 8.45
CA VAL A 133 2.19 11.35 8.50
C VAL A 133 1.56 9.99 8.29
N ALA A 134 2.22 9.17 7.46
CA ALA A 134 1.95 7.75 7.37
C ALA A 134 3.25 6.96 7.51
N ALA A 135 3.19 5.85 8.22
CA ALA A 135 4.27 4.88 8.35
C ALA A 135 3.89 3.62 7.57
N THR A 136 4.76 3.19 6.66
CA THR A 136 4.58 1.94 5.93
C THR A 136 5.65 0.95 6.36
N PHE A 137 5.24 -0.22 6.87
CA PHE A 137 6.13 -1.35 7.14
C PHE A 137 6.08 -2.33 5.98
N PHE A 138 7.23 -2.67 5.41
CA PHE A 138 7.33 -3.60 4.30
C PHE A 138 7.92 -4.93 4.77
N PHE A 139 7.14 -6.01 4.69
CA PHE A 139 7.67 -7.35 4.88
C PHE A 139 8.46 -7.78 3.66
N ARG A 140 9.77 -7.95 3.80
CA ARG A 140 10.66 -8.30 2.70
C ARG A 140 11.44 -9.58 3.00
N PRO A 141 11.76 -10.37 1.96
CA PRO A 141 12.66 -11.49 2.11
C PRO A 141 14.09 -11.02 2.43
N ALA A 142 14.90 -11.93 2.96
CA ALA A 142 16.34 -11.80 3.00
C ALA A 142 16.89 -11.49 1.60
N PRO A 143 17.90 -10.60 1.48
CA PRO A 143 18.48 -10.26 0.19
C PRO A 143 19.00 -11.46 -0.61
N ALA A 144 19.45 -12.51 0.07
CA ALA A 144 19.95 -13.74 -0.55
C ALA A 144 18.86 -14.81 -0.77
N ALA A 145 17.61 -14.56 -0.41
CA ALA A 145 16.54 -15.51 -0.59
C ALA A 145 16.27 -15.74 -2.09
N LEU A 146 16.12 -17.00 -2.46
CA LEU A 146 15.83 -17.40 -3.84
C LEU A 146 14.45 -18.04 -3.89
N LEU A 147 13.61 -17.55 -4.80
CA LEU A 147 12.35 -18.19 -5.11
C LEU A 147 12.63 -19.52 -5.82
N ARG A 148 12.46 -20.63 -5.10
CA ARG A 148 12.52 -21.98 -5.67
C ARG A 148 11.18 -22.28 -6.33
N ARG A 149 11.20 -22.63 -7.61
CA ARG A 149 10.03 -23.07 -8.38
C ARG A 149 9.76 -24.55 -8.16
#